data_AF-A0AAW2Z2J6-F1
#
_entry.id   AF-A0AAW2Z2J6-F1
#
_cell.length_a   1.000
_cell.length_b   1.000
_cell.length_c   1.000
_cell.angle_alpha   90.00
_cell.angle_beta   90.00
_cell.angle_gamma   90.00
#
_symmetry.space_group_name_H-M   'P 1'
#
loop_
_entity.id
_entity.type
_entity.pdbx_description
1 polymer ?
#
loop_
_entity_poly.entity_id
_entity_poly.type
_entity_poly.pdbx_seq_one_letter_code
_entity_poly.pdbx_strand_id
1 'polypeptide(L)'
;MGGKGSGKKFKSTRTVKPTTAGDRLTIFKDLVIYIDVDEDSVYEELQGTIKENGGSITRSLARQPNCIVFETGDAATYTYVEDKTDVQLWTPDWVRDCISVGELKAGNEYIPTFRKEVDGPQKKDSD
;
A
#
# COMPACT_ATOMS: atom_id res chain seq x y z
N MET A 1 7.23 -39.22 -60.84
CA MET A 1 6.35 -38.60 -59.80
C MET A 1 7.15 -38.65 -58.50
N GLY A 2 7.87 -37.62 -58.06
CA GLY A 2 7.41 -36.32 -57.53
C GLY A 2 6.95 -36.52 -56.08
N GLY A 3 7.49 -35.94 -55.01
CA GLY A 3 8.56 -34.98 -54.75
C GLY A 3 8.50 -34.61 -53.26
N LYS A 4 9.60 -34.10 -52.69
CA LYS A 4 9.73 -33.16 -51.52
C LYS A 4 8.69 -33.29 -50.39
N GLY A 5 9.02 -33.62 -49.15
CA GLY A 5 10.01 -32.98 -48.29
C GLY A 5 9.35 -32.48 -46.99
N SER A 6 10.17 -31.96 -46.09
CA SER A 6 9.82 -31.17 -44.88
C SER A 6 9.84 -31.92 -43.55
N GLY A 7 11.02 -31.86 -42.91
CA GLY A 7 11.16 -32.11 -41.49
C GLY A 7 10.39 -31.09 -40.64
N LYS A 8 9.83 -31.56 -39.54
CA LYS A 8 9.50 -30.77 -38.35
C LYS A 8 10.36 -31.36 -37.22
N LYS A 9 11.54 -30.79 -36.99
CA LYS A 9 11.83 -29.80 -35.95
C LYS A 9 11.33 -30.20 -34.55
N PHE A 10 12.32 -30.47 -33.70
CA PHE A 10 12.31 -30.57 -32.26
C PHE A 10 11.34 -29.62 -31.55
N LYS A 11 10.73 -30.09 -30.46
CA LYS A 11 10.47 -29.25 -29.28
C LYS A 11 10.96 -29.98 -28.03
N SER A 12 12.23 -29.73 -27.73
CA SER A 12 12.78 -29.87 -26.40
C SER A 12 12.08 -28.93 -25.43
N THR A 13 12.09 -29.36 -24.16
CA THR A 13 11.99 -28.58 -22.93
C THR A 13 10.74 -27.72 -22.78
N ARG A 14 9.87 -28.16 -21.88
CA ARG A 14 9.04 -27.27 -21.07
C ARG A 14 10.00 -26.44 -20.19
N THR A 15 10.68 -25.51 -20.84
CA THR A 15 11.47 -24.47 -20.20
C THR A 15 10.46 -23.58 -19.49
N VAL A 16 10.37 -23.73 -18.17
CA VAL A 16 9.83 -22.69 -17.30
C VAL A 16 10.55 -21.40 -17.70
N LYS A 17 9.81 -20.47 -18.30
CA LYS A 17 10.36 -19.15 -18.60
C LYS A 17 10.76 -18.54 -17.25
N PRO A 18 11.92 -17.88 -17.14
CA PRO A 18 12.14 -16.97 -16.02
C PRO A 18 11.01 -15.94 -16.06
N THR A 19 10.29 -15.81 -14.94
CA THR A 19 9.27 -14.77 -14.76
C THR A 19 9.94 -13.44 -15.08
N THR A 20 9.43 -12.75 -16.08
CA THR A 20 10.06 -11.56 -16.64
C THR A 20 10.12 -10.50 -15.54
N ALA A 21 11.32 -9.97 -15.29
CA ALA A 21 11.58 -8.84 -14.40
C ALA A 21 11.00 -7.52 -14.96
N GLY A 22 9.73 -7.52 -15.34
CA GLY A 22 9.09 -6.44 -16.09
C GLY A 22 7.56 -6.35 -15.94
N ASP A 23 6.90 -7.33 -15.31
CA ASP A 23 5.56 -7.10 -14.77
C ASP A 23 5.75 -6.31 -13.47
N ARG A 24 5.70 -4.97 -13.57
CA ARG A 24 5.59 -4.13 -12.38
C ARG A 24 4.40 -4.64 -11.59
N LEU A 25 4.66 -5.18 -10.40
CA LEU A 25 3.63 -5.71 -9.53
C LEU A 25 2.65 -4.58 -9.26
N THR A 26 1.43 -4.71 -9.79
CA THR A 26 0.38 -3.69 -9.64
C THR A 26 -0.34 -3.89 -8.32
N ILE A 27 0.43 -3.96 -7.23
CA ILE A 27 -0.05 -4.31 -5.89
C ILE A 27 -1.06 -3.27 -5.43
N PHE A 28 -0.74 -1.99 -5.60
CA PHE A 28 -1.59 -0.88 -5.15
C PHE A 28 -2.49 -0.33 -6.26
N LYS A 29 -2.79 -1.14 -7.28
CA LYS A 29 -3.66 -0.72 -8.38
C LYS A 29 -5.01 -0.29 -7.82
N ASP A 30 -5.56 0.78 -8.40
CA ASP A 30 -6.85 1.35 -8.02
C ASP A 30 -6.91 1.96 -6.60
N LEU A 31 -5.78 2.00 -5.87
CA LEU A 31 -5.66 2.72 -4.60
C LEU A 31 -5.27 4.18 -4.81
N VAL A 32 -5.98 5.06 -4.12
CA VAL A 32 -5.65 6.48 -3.95
C VAL A 32 -5.23 6.66 -2.49
N ILE A 33 -3.92 6.74 -2.29
CA ILE A 33 -3.28 6.70 -0.99
C ILE A 33 -2.94 8.13 -0.53
N TYR A 34 -3.35 8.48 0.68
CA TYR A 34 -2.82 9.64 1.41
C TYR A 34 -1.75 9.16 2.39
N ILE A 35 -0.62 9.86 2.48
CA ILE A 35 0.51 9.49 3.34
C ILE A 35 0.67 10.60 4.39
N ASP A 36 0.54 10.22 5.65
CA ASP A 36 0.68 11.08 6.83
C ASP A 36 1.81 10.51 7.72
N VAL A 37 3.01 11.05 7.53
CA VAL A 37 4.23 10.66 8.24
C VAL A 37 5.02 11.92 8.60
N ASP A 38 5.74 11.90 9.71
CA ASP A 38 6.51 13.07 10.19
C ASP A 38 7.75 13.31 9.31
N GLU A 39 8.40 12.23 8.89
CA GLU A 39 9.68 12.28 8.20
C GLU A 39 9.52 12.36 6.67
N ASP A 40 9.99 13.46 6.06
CA ASP A 40 10.00 13.64 4.58
C ASP A 40 10.71 12.48 3.87
N SER A 41 11.78 11.94 4.43
CA SER A 41 12.52 10.81 3.83
C SER A 41 11.66 9.54 3.75
N VAL A 42 10.84 9.28 4.78
CA VAL A 42 9.89 8.17 4.79
C VAL A 42 8.77 8.44 3.79
N TYR A 43 8.27 9.68 3.72
CA TYR A 43 7.28 10.07 2.73
C TYR A 43 7.78 9.82 1.30
N GLU A 44 9.00 10.23 0.96
CA GLU A 44 9.59 10.05 -0.37
C GLU A 44 9.80 8.57 -0.72
N GLU A 45 10.27 7.76 0.22
CA GLU A 45 10.42 6.30 0.09
C GLU A 45 9.07 5.64 -0.24
N LEU A 46 8.07 5.88 0.60
CA LEU A 46 6.72 5.33 0.42
C LEU A 46 6.10 5.82 -0.89
N GLN A 47 6.29 7.10 -1.20
CA GLN A 47 5.75 7.70 -2.41
C GLN A 47 6.31 7.04 -3.68
N GLY A 48 7.62 6.84 -3.74
CA GLY A 48 8.27 6.15 -4.86
C GLY A 48 7.71 4.73 -4.98
N THR A 49 7.77 4.00 -3.87
CA THR A 49 7.35 2.60 -3.77
C THR A 49 5.90 2.38 -4.23
N ILE A 50 4.96 3.19 -3.74
CA ILE A 50 3.53 3.09 -4.09
C ILE A 50 3.32 3.37 -5.58
N LYS A 51 3.94 4.42 -6.12
CA LYS A 51 3.81 4.81 -7.53
C LYS A 51 4.41 3.75 -8.47
N GLU A 52 5.55 3.18 -8.12
CA GLU A 52 6.20 2.13 -8.90
C GLU A 52 5.34 0.85 -9.00
N ASN A 53 4.52 0.61 -7.97
CA ASN A 53 3.63 -0.55 -7.86
C ASN A 53 2.15 -0.21 -8.21
N GLY A 54 1.94 0.85 -8.99
CA GLY A 54 0.65 1.17 -9.63
C GLY A 54 -0.35 1.94 -8.77
N GLY A 55 0.05 2.40 -7.58
CA GLY A 55 -0.78 3.22 -6.71
C GLY A 55 -0.76 4.71 -7.07
N SER A 56 -1.84 5.40 -6.73
CA SER A 56 -1.96 6.85 -6.85
C SER A 56 -1.79 7.50 -5.48
N ILE A 57 -1.17 8.68 -5.43
CA ILE A 57 -0.96 9.41 -4.16
C ILE A 57 -1.65 10.76 -4.21
N THR A 58 -2.30 11.12 -3.11
CA THR A 58 -2.86 12.44 -2.87
C THR A 58 -2.22 13.09 -1.64
N ARG A 59 -2.04 14.40 -1.68
CA ARG A 59 -1.64 15.23 -0.53
C ARG A 59 -2.82 15.90 0.16
N SER A 60 -4.05 15.54 -0.23
CA SER A 60 -5.25 16.16 0.29
C SER A 60 -6.34 15.13 0.50
N LEU A 61 -6.87 15.10 1.73
CA LEU A 61 -8.05 14.32 2.12
C LEU A 61 -9.30 14.71 1.32
N ALA A 62 -9.38 15.95 0.81
CA ALA A 62 -10.49 16.41 -0.03
C ALA A 62 -10.61 15.65 -1.36
N ARG A 63 -9.54 14.98 -1.81
CA ARG A 63 -9.57 14.11 -3.00
C ARG A 63 -10.14 12.73 -2.72
N GLN A 64 -10.66 12.49 -1.52
CA GLN A 64 -11.28 11.24 -1.10
C GLN A 64 -10.36 10.03 -1.33
N PRO A 65 -9.19 9.99 -0.66
CA PRO A 65 -8.37 8.78 -0.67
C PRO A 65 -9.18 7.59 -0.14
N ASN A 66 -8.98 6.42 -0.74
CA ASN A 66 -9.57 5.16 -0.26
C ASN A 66 -8.63 4.40 0.68
N CYS A 67 -7.38 4.85 0.80
CA CYS A 67 -6.37 4.29 1.66
C CYS A 67 -5.55 5.43 2.29
N ILE A 68 -5.20 5.28 3.55
CA ILE A 68 -4.39 6.22 4.31
C ILE A 68 -3.26 5.44 4.95
N VAL A 69 -2.02 5.86 4.70
CA VAL A 69 -0.83 5.38 5.39
C VAL A 69 -0.48 6.41 6.44
N PHE A 70 -0.43 5.98 7.69
CA PHE A 70 -0.42 6.84 8.87
C PHE A 70 0.59 6.34 9.90
N GLU A 71 1.51 7.21 10.27
CA GLU A 71 2.53 6.95 11.30
C GLU A 71 2.27 7.80 12.56
N THR A 72 1.95 9.08 12.34
CA THR A 72 1.80 10.10 13.39
C THR A 72 0.37 10.28 13.79
N GLY A 73 0.08 10.28 15.11
CA GLY A 73 -1.26 10.37 15.72
C GLY A 73 -2.06 11.67 15.48
N ASP A 74 -2.04 12.25 14.28
CA ASP A 74 -2.82 13.44 13.95
C ASP A 74 -4.32 13.15 14.05
N ALA A 75 -4.98 13.92 14.91
CA ALA A 75 -6.39 13.73 15.22
C ALA A 75 -7.30 14.06 14.03
N ALA A 76 -6.88 14.93 13.10
CA ALA A 76 -7.70 15.30 11.96
C ALA A 76 -7.77 14.17 10.92
N THR A 77 -6.63 13.51 10.64
CA THR A 77 -6.59 12.34 9.77
C THR A 77 -7.41 11.18 10.35
N TYR A 78 -7.36 10.97 11.67
CA TYR A 78 -8.22 9.96 12.31
C TYR A 78 -9.71 10.29 12.22
N THR A 79 -10.08 11.54 12.56
CA THR A 79 -11.47 11.99 12.47
C THR A 79 -12.03 11.82 11.06
N TYR A 80 -11.19 12.05 10.03
CA TYR A 80 -11.56 11.82 8.64
C TYR A 80 -11.85 10.33 8.35
N VAL A 81 -11.04 9.40 8.89
CA VAL A 81 -11.28 7.96 8.74
C VAL A 81 -12.52 7.52 9.53
N GLU A 82 -12.72 8.00 10.76
CA GLU A 82 -13.91 7.67 11.54
C GLU A 82 -15.21 8.14 10.86
N ASP A 83 -15.20 9.31 10.21
CA ASP A 83 -16.32 9.83 9.41
C ASP A 83 -16.57 9.02 8.12
N LYS A 84 -15.58 8.27 7.64
CA LYS A 84 -15.59 7.59 6.33
C LYS A 84 -15.46 6.07 6.48
N THR A 85 -16.57 5.37 6.30
CA THR A 85 -16.63 3.90 6.44
C THR A 85 -15.83 3.11 5.38
N ASP A 86 -15.49 3.73 4.26
CA ASP A 86 -14.84 3.09 3.11
C ASP A 86 -13.33 3.42 2.98
N VAL A 87 -12.75 4.04 4.00
CA VAL A 87 -11.31 4.40 3.99
C VAL A 87 -10.52 3.38 4.78
N GLN A 88 -9.50 2.80 4.14
CA GLN A 88 -8.56 1.91 4.81
C GLN A 88 -7.45 2.72 5.50
N LEU A 89 -7.08 2.33 6.72
CA LEU A 89 -6.04 2.99 7.50
C LEU A 89 -4.94 1.98 7.87
N TRP A 90 -3.71 2.26 7.46
CA TRP A 90 -2.57 1.37 7.60
C TRP A 90 -1.32 2.11 8.08
N THR A 91 -0.35 1.39 8.66
CA THR A 91 0.97 1.92 9.01
C THR A 91 1.92 1.92 7.79
N PRO A 92 3.04 2.68 7.82
CA PRO A 92 4.09 2.59 6.80
C PRO A 92 4.62 1.17 6.55
N ASP A 93 4.74 0.37 7.61
CA ASP A 93 5.19 -1.03 7.53
C ASP A 93 4.30 -1.88 6.62
N TRP A 94 2.99 -1.59 6.56
CA TRP A 94 2.08 -2.27 5.64
C TRP A 94 2.53 -2.18 4.19
N VAL A 95 2.97 -0.99 3.75
CA VAL A 95 3.44 -0.76 2.38
C VAL A 95 4.66 -1.62 2.11
N ARG A 96 5.63 -1.61 3.02
CA ARG A 96 6.88 -2.37 2.91
C ARG A 96 6.61 -3.88 2.84
N ASP A 97 5.69 -4.37 3.65
CA ASP A 97 5.32 -5.78 3.69
C ASP A 97 4.55 -6.23 2.44
N CYS A 98 3.62 -5.39 1.96
CA CYS A 98 2.89 -5.66 0.70
C CYS A 98 3.84 -5.82 -0.49
N ILE A 99 4.90 -5.01 -0.54
CA ILE A 99 5.94 -5.12 -1.57
C ILE A 99 6.79 -6.36 -1.39
N SER A 100 7.21 -6.66 -0.15
CA SER A 100 8.05 -7.81 0.17
C SER A 100 7.38 -9.13 -0.23
N VAL A 101 6.08 -9.25 0.01
CA VAL A 101 5.29 -10.45 -0.33
C VAL A 101 4.73 -10.40 -1.75
N GLY A 102 4.58 -9.21 -2.32
CA GLY A 102 4.05 -9.00 -3.67
C GLY A 102 2.52 -9.04 -3.74
N GLU A 103 1.82 -8.85 -2.63
CA GLU A 103 0.36 -8.89 -2.52
C GLU A 103 -0.16 -7.88 -1.48
N LEU A 104 -1.43 -7.47 -1.61
CA LEU A 104 -2.07 -6.61 -0.60
C LEU A 104 -2.32 -7.41 0.68
N LYS A 105 -1.74 -6.96 1.78
CA LYS A 105 -2.00 -7.49 3.12
C LYS A 105 -3.30 -6.93 3.68
N ALA A 106 -4.10 -7.78 4.30
CA ALA A 106 -5.22 -7.37 5.15
C ALA A 106 -4.95 -7.92 6.54
N GLY A 107 -4.69 -7.05 7.52
CA GLY A 107 -4.33 -7.51 8.86
C GLY A 107 -4.44 -6.40 9.89
N ASN A 108 -5.04 -6.71 11.04
CA ASN A 108 -5.20 -5.77 12.14
C ASN A 108 -3.85 -5.36 12.77
N GLU A 109 -2.78 -6.09 12.49
CA GLU A 109 -1.41 -5.77 12.92
C GLU A 109 -0.86 -4.48 12.31
N TYR A 110 -1.38 -4.09 11.15
CA TYR A 110 -1.00 -2.86 10.46
C TYR A 110 -1.93 -1.68 10.77
N ILE A 111 -2.89 -1.86 11.67
CA ILE A 111 -3.75 -0.76 12.11
C ILE A 111 -2.93 0.08 13.10
N PRO A 112 -2.73 1.38 12.84
CA PRO A 112 -1.96 2.23 13.74
C PRO A 112 -2.58 2.24 15.14
N THR A 113 -1.75 2.05 16.16
CA THR A 113 -2.19 2.10 17.55
C THR A 113 -2.29 3.54 17.99
N PHE A 114 -3.52 4.05 18.09
CA PHE A 114 -3.76 5.35 18.72
C PHE A 114 -3.45 5.22 20.21
N ARG A 115 -2.34 5.82 20.65
CA ARG A 115 -2.32 6.35 22.00
C ARG A 115 -3.32 7.50 22.01
N LYS A 116 -4.55 7.23 22.46
CA LYS A 116 -5.23 8.22 23.29
C LYS A 116 -4.21 8.51 24.38
N GLU A 117 -3.53 9.64 24.32
CA GLU A 117 -3.15 10.31 25.55
C GLU A 117 -4.48 10.50 26.26
N VAL A 118 -4.79 9.53 27.13
CA VAL A 118 -5.72 9.75 28.20
C VAL A 118 -5.12 10.92 28.94
N ASP A 119 -5.67 12.10 28.66
CA ASP A 119 -5.64 13.22 29.57
C ASP A 119 -5.87 12.60 30.95
N GLY A 120 -4.81 12.59 31.76
CA GLY A 120 -4.87 12.13 33.14
C GLY A 120 -6.07 12.79 33.80
N PRO A 121 -6.72 12.14 34.77
CA PRO A 121 -8.07 12.47 35.18
C PRO A 121 -8.23 13.98 35.37
N GLN A 122 -9.12 14.62 34.59
CA GLN A 122 -9.64 15.95 34.91
C GLN A 122 -10.47 15.83 36.19
N LYS A 123 -9.78 15.67 37.32
CA LYS A 123 -10.32 16.07 38.60
C LYS A 123 -10.38 17.58 38.57
N LYS A 124 -11.54 18.10 38.18
CA LYS A 124 -12.05 19.32 38.78
C LYS A 124 -12.26 18.99 40.26
N ASP A 125 -11.22 19.21 41.06
CA ASP A 125 -11.45 19.45 42.48
C ASP A 125 -12.32 20.71 42.54
N SER A 126 -13.59 20.46 42.82
CA SER A 126 -14.61 21.45 43.10
C SER A 126 -14.63 21.59 44.61
N ASP A 127 -14.12 22.70 45.14
CA ASP A 127 -14.63 23.54 46.26
C ASP A 127 -13.53 24.52 46.69
#